data_AF-H9FDY8-F1
#
_entry.id   AF-H9FDY8-F1
#
_cell.length_a   1.000
_cell.length_b   1.000
_cell.length_c   1.000
_cell.angle_alpha   90.00
_cell.angle_beta   90.00
_cell.angle_gamma   90.00
#
_symmetry.space_group_name_H-M   'P 1'
#
loop_
_entity.id
_entity.type
_entity.pdbx_description
1 polymer ?
#
loop_
_entity_poly.entity_id
_entity_poly.type
_entity_poly.pdbx_seq_one_letter_code
_entity_poly.pdbx_strand_id
1 'polypeptide(L)'
;LSEAAALAGLQEQRVYALHLRRYNDALLIHDTVRAVDALAALQDFYHREHVTKTQILCAERRLLALFHGHKNVLAHLATHGPENPKLEMLEKILQRQFRSSDSPRGIIFTRTRQSAHSLLLWLQQQPGLQTVDIRAQLLIGAGNSSQSTHMTQRDQQEVIRKFRDGTL
;
A
#
# COMPACT_ATOMS: atom_id res chain seq x y z
N LEU A 1 28.68 -28.48 -15.48
CA LEU A 1 28.30 -27.13 -15.01
C LEU A 1 29.23 -26.78 -13.85
N SER A 2 29.91 -25.63 -13.88
CA SER A 2 30.74 -25.22 -12.74
C SER A 2 29.85 -24.77 -11.58
N GLU A 3 30.31 -24.95 -10.35
CA GLU A 3 29.60 -24.53 -9.13
C GLU A 3 29.22 -23.04 -9.16
N ALA A 4 30.12 -22.20 -9.68
CA ALA A 4 29.89 -20.77 -9.86
C ALA A 4 28.73 -20.47 -10.84
N ALA A 5 28.60 -21.22 -11.94
CA ALA A 5 27.50 -21.04 -12.88
C ALA A 5 26.15 -21.46 -12.28
N ALA A 6 26.13 -22.50 -11.45
CA ALA A 6 24.94 -22.92 -10.73
C ALA A 6 24.50 -21.89 -9.69
N LEU A 7 25.45 -21.34 -8.91
CA LEU A 7 25.18 -20.27 -7.94
C LEU A 7 24.67 -18.99 -8.60
N ALA A 8 25.25 -18.60 -9.74
CA ALA A 8 24.79 -17.44 -10.52
C ALA A 8 23.36 -17.63 -11.05
N GLY A 9 23.04 -18.82 -11.57
CA GLY A 9 21.67 -19.15 -12.02
C GLY A 9 20.65 -19.09 -10.88
N LEU A 10 21.00 -19.59 -9.69
CA LEU A 10 20.16 -19.50 -8.49
C LEU A 10 19.98 -18.05 -8.02
N GLN A 11 21.01 -17.22 -8.12
CA GLN A 11 20.94 -15.80 -7.79
C GLN A 11 19.98 -15.06 -8.73
N GLU A 12 20.04 -15.33 -10.02
CA GLU A 12 19.14 -14.73 -11.01
C GLU A 12 17.67 -15.14 -10.77
N GLN A 13 17.42 -16.43 -10.48
CA GLN A 13 16.09 -16.92 -10.14
C GLN A 13 15.52 -16.23 -8.89
N ARG A 14 16.34 -16.01 -7.86
CA ARG A 14 15.93 -15.29 -6.64
C ARG A 14 15.52 -13.85 -6.95
N VAL A 15 16.23 -13.16 -7.84
CA VAL A 15 15.86 -11.81 -8.30
C VAL A 15 14.49 -11.84 -8.97
N TYR A 16 14.27 -12.71 -9.95
CA TYR A 16 12.97 -12.78 -10.63
C TYR A 16 11.83 -13.10 -9.65
N ALA A 17 12.02 -14.07 -8.75
CA ALA A 17 11.02 -14.44 -7.76
C ALA A 17 10.68 -13.28 -6.82
N LEU A 18 11.68 -12.49 -6.39
CA LEU A 18 11.45 -11.31 -5.57
C LEU A 18 10.60 -10.27 -6.29
N HIS A 19 10.91 -9.96 -7.55
CA HIS A 19 10.15 -8.96 -8.32
C HIS A 19 8.72 -9.46 -8.62
N LEU A 20 8.55 -10.73 -8.99
CA LEU A 20 7.22 -11.33 -9.19
C LEU A 20 6.38 -11.25 -7.92
N ARG A 21 6.98 -11.50 -6.75
CA ARG A 21 6.30 -11.33 -5.47
C ARG A 21 5.83 -9.88 -5.28
N ARG A 22 6.60 -8.87 -5.69
CA ARG A 22 6.17 -7.46 -5.60
C ARG A 22 5.02 -7.12 -6.52
N TYR A 23 5.00 -7.67 -7.73
CA TYR A 23 3.83 -7.56 -8.60
C TYR A 23 2.60 -8.24 -8.00
N ASN A 24 2.77 -9.41 -7.38
CA ASN A 24 1.68 -10.08 -6.66
C ASN A 24 1.19 -9.26 -5.46
N ASP A 25 2.09 -8.66 -4.67
CA ASP A 25 1.74 -7.75 -3.59
C ASP A 25 0.92 -6.55 -4.12
N ALA A 26 1.29 -5.99 -5.27
CA ALA A 26 0.56 -4.90 -5.93
C ALA A 26 -0.84 -5.33 -6.39
N LEU A 27 -1.01 -6.55 -6.90
CA LEU A 27 -2.33 -7.09 -7.25
C LEU A 27 -3.23 -7.24 -6.02
N LEU A 28 -2.69 -7.68 -4.88
CA LEU A 28 -3.43 -7.75 -3.62
C LEU A 28 -3.82 -6.36 -3.10
N ILE A 29 -2.96 -5.37 -3.26
CA ILE A 29 -3.27 -3.96 -2.95
C ILE A 29 -4.40 -3.48 -3.87
N HIS A 30 -4.29 -3.71 -5.18
CA HIS A 30 -5.30 -3.30 -6.15
C HIS A 30 -6.68 -3.92 -5.89
N ASP A 31 -6.73 -5.19 -5.44
CA ASP A 31 -8.00 -5.82 -5.06
C ASP A 31 -8.65 -5.18 -3.83
N THR A 32 -7.85 -4.58 -2.93
CA THR A 32 -8.34 -4.06 -1.64
C THR A 32 -8.57 -2.56 -1.62
N VAL A 33 -7.76 -1.79 -2.34
CA VAL A 33 -7.78 -0.32 -2.37
C VAL A 33 -7.70 0.18 -3.82
N ARG A 34 -7.18 1.39 -4.07
CA ARG A 34 -7.14 1.98 -5.42
C ARG A 34 -5.96 1.47 -6.23
N ALA A 35 -6.11 1.49 -7.56
CA ALA A 35 -5.04 1.17 -8.50
C ALA A 35 -3.81 2.09 -8.33
N VAL A 36 -4.01 3.37 -7.99
CA VAL A 36 -2.91 4.31 -7.71
C VAL A 36 -2.06 3.87 -6.53
N ASP A 37 -2.66 3.27 -5.51
CA ASP A 37 -1.95 2.78 -4.33
C ASP A 37 -1.09 1.55 -4.66
N ALA A 38 -1.59 0.66 -5.53
CA ALA A 38 -0.85 -0.49 -6.03
C ALA A 38 0.34 -0.07 -6.90
N LEU A 39 0.14 0.92 -7.78
CA LEU A 39 1.21 1.48 -8.59
C LEU A 39 2.27 2.19 -7.72
N ALA A 40 1.85 2.96 -6.72
CA ALA A 40 2.76 3.64 -5.81
C ALA A 40 3.66 2.62 -5.08
N ALA A 41 3.11 1.49 -4.61
CA ALA A 41 3.90 0.43 -3.98
C ALA A 41 4.99 -0.14 -4.90
N LEU A 42 4.70 -0.32 -6.20
CA LEU A 42 5.71 -0.74 -7.19
C LEU A 42 6.74 0.35 -7.45
N GLN A 43 6.31 1.61 -7.57
CA GLN A 43 7.21 2.74 -7.77
C GLN A 43 8.19 2.89 -6.61
N ASP A 44 7.71 2.79 -5.37
CA ASP A 44 8.54 2.82 -4.17
C ASP A 44 9.55 1.68 -4.14
N PHE A 45 9.12 0.46 -4.51
CA PHE A 45 10.01 -0.69 -4.59
C PHE A 45 11.14 -0.46 -5.59
N TYR A 46 10.83 -0.09 -6.84
CA TYR A 46 11.86 0.13 -7.86
C TYR A 46 12.73 1.35 -7.58
N HIS A 47 12.17 2.39 -6.94
CA HIS A 47 12.95 3.52 -6.49
C HIS A 47 13.99 3.09 -5.45
N ARG A 48 13.58 2.35 -4.40
CA ARG A 48 14.48 1.83 -3.37
C ARG A 48 15.54 0.90 -3.97
N GLU A 49 15.14 -0.05 -4.81
CA GLU A 49 16.07 -0.94 -5.49
C GLU A 49 17.14 -0.19 -6.27
N HIS A 50 16.77 0.90 -6.95
CA HIS A 50 17.69 1.75 -7.69
C HIS A 50 18.62 2.57 -6.77
N VAL A 51 18.12 3.12 -5.66
CA VAL A 51 18.92 4.02 -4.80
C VAL A 51 19.76 3.30 -3.75
N THR A 52 19.36 2.11 -3.29
CA THR A 52 20.04 1.42 -2.18
C THR A 52 21.09 0.40 -2.63
N LYS A 53 21.01 -0.09 -3.87
CA LYS A 53 21.91 -1.16 -4.34
C LYS A 53 23.22 -0.58 -4.87
N THR A 54 24.32 -1.00 -4.26
CA THR A 54 25.68 -0.66 -4.68
C THR A 54 26.15 -1.45 -5.91
N GLN A 55 25.62 -2.66 -6.10
CA GLN A 55 25.85 -3.50 -7.27
C GLN A 55 24.52 -3.95 -7.85
N ILE A 56 24.26 -3.58 -9.11
CA ILE A 56 23.02 -3.93 -9.82
C ILE A 56 23.32 -5.03 -10.83
N LEU A 57 22.67 -6.18 -10.64
CA LEU A 57 22.77 -7.34 -11.52
C LEU A 57 22.12 -7.04 -12.88
N CYS A 58 22.53 -7.79 -13.92
CA CYS A 58 21.94 -7.64 -15.26
C CYS A 58 20.42 -7.89 -15.27
N ALA A 59 19.95 -8.89 -14.52
CA ALA A 59 18.52 -9.17 -14.38
C ALA A 59 17.76 -8.01 -13.72
N GLU A 60 18.32 -7.39 -12.70
CA GLU A 60 17.71 -6.24 -12.00
C GLU A 60 17.60 -5.02 -12.93
N ARG A 61 18.66 -4.73 -13.71
CA ARG A 61 18.63 -3.68 -14.74
C ARG A 61 17.53 -3.94 -15.76
N ARG A 62 17.40 -5.17 -16.24
CA ARG A 62 16.36 -5.56 -17.21
C ARG A 62 14.95 -5.39 -16.62
N LEU A 63 14.74 -5.80 -15.37
CA LEU A 63 13.44 -5.67 -14.69
C LEU A 63 13.07 -4.21 -14.42
N LEU A 64 14.04 -3.38 -14.02
CA LEU A 64 13.85 -1.95 -13.85
C LEU A 64 13.46 -1.28 -15.18
N ALA A 65 14.17 -1.60 -16.26
CA ALA A 65 13.83 -1.10 -17.60
C ALA A 65 12.43 -1.55 -18.05
N LEU A 66 12.07 -2.81 -17.78
CA LEU A 66 10.73 -3.34 -18.07
C LEU A 66 9.64 -2.57 -17.34
N PHE A 67 9.84 -2.27 -16.05
CA PHE A 67 8.91 -1.46 -15.26
C PHE A 67 8.80 -0.04 -15.82
N HIS A 68 9.92 0.63 -16.10
CA HIS A 68 9.91 1.97 -16.68
C HIS A 68 9.18 2.03 -18.04
N GLY A 69 9.35 1.01 -18.88
CA GLY A 69 8.65 0.91 -20.17
C GLY A 69 7.12 0.85 -20.06
N HIS A 70 6.59 0.33 -18.94
CA HIS A 70 5.15 0.21 -18.71
C HIS A 70 4.58 1.24 -17.72
N LYS A 71 5.45 1.98 -17.01
CA LYS A 71 5.05 2.89 -15.92
C LYS A 71 3.98 3.88 -16.34
N ASN A 72 4.10 4.48 -17.52
CA ASN A 72 3.15 5.49 -18.00
C ASN A 72 1.79 4.88 -18.34
N VAL A 73 1.77 3.69 -18.93
CA VAL A 73 0.52 2.95 -19.21
C VAL A 73 -0.17 2.57 -17.90
N LEU A 74 0.60 2.05 -16.92
CA LEU A 74 0.07 1.73 -15.60
C LEU A 74 -0.47 2.97 -14.88
N ALA A 75 0.21 4.11 -14.97
CA ALA A 75 -0.27 5.37 -14.39
C ALA A 75 -1.58 5.83 -15.04
N HIS A 76 -1.67 5.76 -16.37
CA HIS A 76 -2.89 6.09 -17.09
C HIS A 76 -4.05 5.19 -16.65
N LEU A 77 -3.85 3.87 -16.62
CA LEU A 77 -4.86 2.91 -16.17
C LEU A 77 -5.22 3.08 -14.69
N ALA A 78 -4.27 3.45 -13.83
CA ALA A 78 -4.54 3.66 -12.41
C ALA A 78 -5.38 4.91 -12.15
N THR A 79 -5.23 5.95 -12.98
CA THR A 79 -5.99 7.21 -12.86
C THR A 79 -7.35 7.16 -13.56
N HIS A 80 -7.46 6.43 -14.68
CA HIS A 80 -8.66 6.45 -15.54
C HIS A 80 -9.42 5.12 -15.54
N GLY A 81 -8.92 4.13 -14.81
CA GLY A 81 -9.57 2.83 -14.65
C GLY A 81 -10.85 2.95 -13.79
N PRO A 82 -11.66 1.89 -13.78
CA PRO A 82 -12.83 1.84 -12.91
C PRO A 82 -12.41 1.92 -11.44
N GLU A 83 -13.23 2.60 -10.64
CA GLU A 83 -13.07 2.63 -9.19
C GLU A 83 -13.27 1.24 -8.59
N ASN A 84 -12.65 1.00 -7.44
CA ASN A 84 -12.80 -0.27 -6.74
C ASN A 84 -14.21 -0.33 -6.11
N PRO A 85 -15.08 -1.28 -6.48
CA PRO A 85 -16.44 -1.35 -5.97
C PRO A 85 -16.53 -1.55 -4.45
N LYS A 86 -15.47 -2.10 -3.81
CA LYS A 86 -15.38 -2.20 -2.35
C LYS A 86 -15.25 -0.82 -1.70
N LEU A 87 -14.51 0.11 -2.33
CA LEU A 87 -14.35 1.48 -1.84
C LEU A 87 -15.62 2.30 -2.04
N GLU A 88 -16.32 2.12 -3.17
CA GLU A 88 -17.64 2.74 -3.38
C GLU A 88 -18.66 2.31 -2.32
N MET A 89 -18.68 1.02 -1.98
CA MET A 89 -19.55 0.51 -0.91
C MET A 89 -19.13 1.06 0.46
N LEU A 90 -17.82 1.09 0.75
CA LEU A 90 -17.29 1.64 1.98
C LEU A 90 -17.66 3.12 2.15
N GLU A 91 -17.55 3.92 1.09
CA GLU A 91 -17.97 5.33 1.09
C GLU A 91 -19.45 5.46 1.47
N LYS A 92 -20.34 4.67 0.84
CA LYS A 92 -21.78 4.69 1.15
C LYS A 92 -22.05 4.33 2.61
N ILE A 93 -21.33 3.35 3.17
CA ILE A 93 -21.45 2.96 4.57
C ILE A 93 -21.02 4.11 5.48
N LEU A 94 -19.85 4.71 5.22
CA LEU A 94 -19.32 5.82 6.02
C LEU A 94 -20.23 7.03 5.98
N GLN A 95 -20.70 7.44 4.81
CA GLN A 95 -21.66 8.54 4.65
C GLN A 95 -22.95 8.31 5.43
N ARG A 96 -23.48 7.08 5.42
CA ARG A 96 -24.71 6.75 6.15
C ARG A 96 -24.49 6.82 7.65
N GLN A 97 -23.48 6.11 8.16
CA GLN A 97 -23.27 5.94 9.60
C GLN A 97 -22.77 7.21 10.28
N PHE A 98 -21.93 8.00 9.60
CA PHE A 98 -21.33 9.19 10.20
C PHE A 98 -22.19 10.46 10.05
N ARG A 99 -23.26 10.45 9.24
CA ARG A 99 -24.22 11.56 9.15
C ARG A 99 -25.42 11.40 10.09
N SER A 100 -25.72 10.19 10.55
CA SER A 100 -26.98 9.88 11.25
C SER A 100 -26.86 9.75 12.77
N SER A 101 -25.65 9.84 13.34
CA SER A 101 -25.40 9.57 14.76
C SER A 101 -24.82 10.78 15.45
N ASP A 102 -25.21 11.01 16.70
CA ASP A 102 -24.49 11.91 17.59
C ASP A 102 -23.18 11.21 18.01
N SER A 103 -22.03 11.72 17.55
CA SER A 103 -20.69 11.20 17.83
C SER A 103 -20.41 9.76 17.34
N PRO A 104 -20.46 9.51 16.01
CA PRO A 104 -20.16 8.20 15.41
C PRO A 104 -18.69 7.82 15.61
N ARG A 105 -18.42 6.55 15.89
CA ARG A 105 -17.06 5.97 15.97
C ARG A 105 -17.02 4.63 15.26
N GLY A 106 -15.95 4.38 14.50
CA GLY A 106 -15.83 3.16 13.69
C GLY A 106 -14.38 2.72 13.52
N ILE A 107 -14.19 1.42 13.27
CA ILE A 107 -12.91 0.80 12.99
C ILE A 107 -13.02 0.05 11.66
N ILE A 108 -12.08 0.28 10.75
CA ILE A 108 -11.97 -0.47 9.49
C ILE A 108 -10.83 -1.46 9.63
N PHE A 109 -11.14 -2.75 9.60
CA PHE A 109 -10.13 -3.79 9.59
C PHE A 109 -9.67 -4.09 8.17
N THR A 110 -8.36 -4.20 7.98
CA THR A 110 -7.76 -4.67 6.73
C THR A 110 -6.56 -5.56 7.00
N ARG A 111 -6.19 -6.38 6.02
CA ARG A 111 -5.23 -7.48 6.19
C ARG A 111 -3.78 -7.00 6.33
N THR A 112 -3.39 -5.94 5.63
CA THR A 112 -1.97 -5.54 5.54
C THR A 112 -1.75 -4.10 5.99
N ARG A 113 -0.54 -3.81 6.51
CA ARG A 113 -0.16 -2.43 6.85
C ARG A 113 -0.25 -1.48 5.67
N GLN A 114 0.16 -1.96 4.48
CA GLN A 114 0.07 -1.17 3.25
C GLN A 114 -1.38 -0.80 2.94
N SER A 115 -2.31 -1.77 2.97
CA SER A 115 -3.72 -1.48 2.73
C SER A 115 -4.30 -0.52 3.77
N ALA A 116 -3.84 -0.56 5.03
CA ALA A 116 -4.29 0.36 6.06
C ALA A 116 -3.80 1.80 5.80
N HIS A 117 -2.54 1.97 5.37
CA HIS A 117 -2.02 3.26 4.91
C HIS A 117 -2.79 3.77 3.68
N SER A 118 -3.02 2.92 2.68
CA SER A 118 -3.74 3.29 1.46
C SER A 118 -5.20 3.68 1.73
N LEU A 119 -5.90 2.98 2.63
CA LEU A 119 -7.24 3.35 3.06
C LEU A 119 -7.26 4.71 3.75
N LEU A 120 -6.27 5.02 4.60
CA LEU A 120 -6.18 6.34 5.23
C LEU A 120 -6.01 7.45 4.20
N LEU A 121 -5.11 7.25 3.22
CA LEU A 121 -4.92 8.22 2.13
C LEU A 121 -6.18 8.38 1.28
N TRP A 122 -6.87 7.27 0.98
CA TRP A 122 -8.14 7.30 0.26
C TRP A 122 -9.20 8.09 1.03
N LEU A 123 -9.39 7.84 2.33
CA LEU A 123 -10.33 8.58 3.17
C LEU A 123 -10.07 10.09 3.15
N GLN A 124 -8.80 10.50 3.23
CA GLN A 124 -8.40 11.91 3.21
C GLN A 124 -8.62 12.58 1.86
N GLN A 125 -8.54 11.81 0.76
CA GLN A 125 -8.63 12.33 -0.60
C GLN A 125 -10.04 12.21 -1.18
N GLN A 126 -10.91 11.38 -0.62
CA GLN A 126 -12.20 11.06 -1.23
C GLN A 126 -13.19 12.24 -1.12
N PRO A 127 -13.57 12.87 -2.24
CA PRO A 127 -14.38 14.10 -2.21
C PRO A 127 -15.72 13.92 -1.50
N GLY A 128 -16.40 12.79 -1.70
CA GLY A 128 -17.69 12.53 -1.07
C GLY A 128 -17.65 12.30 0.43
N LEU A 129 -16.46 12.14 1.03
CA LEU A 129 -16.26 12.03 2.48
C LEU A 129 -15.79 13.34 3.12
N GLN A 130 -15.33 14.33 2.34
CA GLN A 130 -14.86 15.62 2.88
C GLN A 130 -15.96 16.42 3.60
N THR A 131 -17.22 16.17 3.26
CA THR A 131 -18.39 16.80 3.91
C THR A 131 -18.81 16.11 5.21
N VAL A 132 -18.16 15.01 5.57
CA VAL A 132 -18.42 14.24 6.77
C VAL A 132 -17.26 14.48 7.74
N ASP A 133 -17.52 14.88 8.99
CA ASP A 133 -16.46 15.13 9.99
C ASP A 133 -15.85 13.80 10.48
N ILE A 134 -15.08 13.15 9.60
CA ILE A 134 -14.34 11.91 9.89
C ILE A 134 -12.88 12.28 10.07
N ARG A 135 -12.34 12.08 11.28
CA ARG A 135 -10.89 12.20 11.53
C ARG A 135 -10.30 10.82 11.72
N ALA A 136 -9.87 10.26 10.60
CA ALA A 136 -9.31 8.92 10.55
C ALA A 136 -7.83 8.91 11.00
N GLN A 137 -7.44 7.86 11.71
CA GLN A 137 -6.05 7.60 12.06
C GLN A 137 -5.69 6.12 11.90
N LEU A 138 -4.43 5.86 11.57
CA LEU A 138 -3.89 4.51 11.40
C LEU A 138 -3.62 3.84 12.76
N LEU A 139 -3.92 2.54 12.85
CA LEU A 139 -3.48 1.68 13.94
C LEU A 139 -2.88 0.38 13.37
N ILE A 140 -1.55 0.21 13.46
CA ILE A 140 -0.81 -0.96 12.94
C ILE A 140 0.13 -1.55 13.99
N GLY A 141 0.45 -2.83 13.86
CA GLY A 141 1.30 -3.55 14.82
C GLY A 141 2.76 -3.05 14.89
N ALA A 142 3.43 -3.33 16.00
CA ALA A 142 4.80 -2.87 16.30
C ALA A 142 5.93 -3.77 15.75
N GLY A 143 5.59 -4.87 15.06
CA GLY A 143 6.59 -5.78 14.51
C GLY A 143 7.52 -5.10 13.50
N ASN A 144 8.82 -5.30 13.65
CA ASN A 144 9.82 -4.70 12.78
C ASN A 144 10.01 -5.59 11.53
N SER A 145 9.25 -5.35 10.47
CA SER A 145 9.57 -5.87 9.15
C SER A 145 10.14 -4.73 8.31
N SER A 146 11.21 -5.00 7.56
CA SER A 146 11.99 -4.01 6.79
C SER A 146 11.21 -3.28 5.68
N GLN A 147 9.92 -3.56 5.51
CA GLN A 147 9.13 -3.16 4.34
C GLN A 147 8.00 -2.17 4.66
N SER A 148 7.75 -1.85 5.93
CA SER A 148 6.67 -0.90 6.31
C SER A 148 7.06 -0.08 7.53
N THR A 149 6.65 1.19 7.54
CA THR A 149 6.52 2.00 8.77
C THR A 149 5.74 1.19 9.80
N HIS A 150 6.30 1.05 11.01
CA HIS A 150 5.65 0.41 12.15
C HIS A 150 5.26 1.50 13.15
N MET A 151 4.25 1.22 13.97
CA MET A 151 3.94 2.08 15.12
C MET A 151 4.63 1.55 16.36
N THR A 152 5.18 2.43 17.19
CA THR A 152 5.64 2.03 18.51
C THR A 152 4.42 1.72 19.40
N GLN A 153 4.64 0.99 20.50
CA GLN A 153 3.57 0.73 21.47
C GLN A 153 2.99 2.03 22.06
N ARG A 154 3.84 3.06 22.21
CA ARG A 154 3.42 4.39 22.65
C ARG A 154 2.47 5.03 21.64
N ASP A 155 2.81 5.00 20.35
CA ASP A 155 1.97 5.57 19.29
C ASP A 155 0.60 4.87 19.24
N GLN A 156 0.59 3.53 19.37
CA GLN A 156 -0.66 2.77 19.41
C GLN A 156 -1.56 3.18 20.58
N GLN A 157 -0.99 3.31 21.78
CA GLN A 157 -1.73 3.75 22.97
C GLN A 157 -2.29 5.16 22.79
N GLU A 158 -1.52 6.06 22.15
CA GLU A 158 -1.98 7.41 21.89
C GLU A 158 -3.19 7.43 20.94
N VAL A 159 -3.14 6.69 19.83
CA VAL A 159 -4.27 6.57 18.88
C VAL A 159 -5.50 6.01 19.58
N ILE A 160 -5.35 4.94 20.37
CA ILE A 160 -6.46 4.32 21.11
C ILE A 160 -7.06 5.30 22.12
N ARG A 161 -6.22 6.07 22.83
CA ARG A 161 -6.69 7.09 23.78
C ARG A 161 -7.49 8.17 23.06
N LYS A 162 -6.95 8.74 21.98
CA LYS A 162 -7.63 9.80 21.22
C LYS A 162 -8.96 9.32 20.62
N PHE A 163 -9.01 8.08 20.13
CA PHE A 163 -10.22 7.43 19.63
C PHE A 163 -11.30 7.28 20.71
N ARG A 164 -10.90 6.85 21.92
CA ARG A 164 -11.80 6.72 23.06
C ARG A 164 -12.36 8.07 23.49
N ASP A 165 -11.52 9.10 23.52
CA ASP A 165 -11.86 10.44 23.99
C ASP A 165 -12.63 11.28 22.93
N GLY A 166 -12.79 10.77 21.70
CA GLY A 166 -13.50 11.47 20.61
C GLY A 166 -12.73 12.67 20.05
N THR A 167 -11.40 12.67 20.23
CA THR A 167 -10.50 13.70 19.69
C THR A 167 -9.92 13.32 18.32
N LEU A 168 -10.17 12.08 17.90
CA LEU A 168 -10.25 11.63 16.51
C LEU A 168 -11.70 11.66 16.06
#